data_AF-A0AAU8G854-F1
#
_entry.id   AF-A0AAU8G854-F1
#
_cell.length_a   1.000
_cell.length_b   1.000
_cell.length_c   1.000
_cell.angle_alpha   90.00
_cell.angle_beta   90.00
_cell.angle_gamma   90.00
#
_symmetry.space_group_name_H-M   'P 1'
#
loop_
_entity.id
_entity.type
_entity.pdbx_description
1 polymer ?
#
loop_
_entity_poly.entity_id
_entity_poly.type
_entity_poly.pdbx_seq_one_letter_code
_entity_poly.pdbx_strand_id
1 'polypeptide(L)'
;MKFLKKFRKGQKGFTLIELLVVIAILGVIAAVAVPNILSFIGEGNDEAKAAELHNVTVAVTAALASSTANPPAVVAYDNVGIPSTPGAAVDNPAKYLVNKTVYAYTITASGGITQGNKYTWP
;
A
#
# COMPACT_ATOMS: atom_id res chain seq x y z
N MET A 1 58.29 -26.58 -29.09
CA MET A 1 56.92 -27.11 -29.04
C MET A 1 55.94 -25.99 -29.36
N LYS A 2 55.08 -26.21 -30.36
CA LYS A 2 53.89 -25.39 -30.65
C LYS A 2 52.93 -25.42 -29.45
N PHE A 3 51.91 -24.57 -29.51
CA PHE A 3 50.67 -24.58 -28.71
C PHE A 3 50.63 -23.66 -27.49
N LEU A 4 50.32 -22.37 -27.72
CA LEU A 4 49.11 -21.83 -27.12
C LEU A 4 48.33 -21.02 -28.15
N LYS A 5 47.14 -21.56 -28.41
CA LYS A 5 46.22 -21.29 -29.50
C LYS A 5 45.50 -19.97 -29.25
N LYS A 6 45.64 -19.05 -30.21
CA LYS A 6 44.91 -17.81 -30.43
C LYS A 6 43.42 -17.92 -30.05
N PHE A 7 43.04 -17.45 -28.87
CA PHE A 7 41.65 -17.09 -28.54
C PHE A 7 41.42 -15.61 -28.82
N ARG A 8 41.38 -15.24 -30.10
CA ARG A 8 40.72 -13.99 -30.50
C ARG A 8 39.37 -14.39 -31.11
N LYS A 9 38.44 -14.81 -30.24
CA LYS A 9 37.02 -14.88 -30.61
C LYS A 9 36.60 -13.46 -30.96
N GLY A 10 36.09 -13.27 -32.18
CA GLY A 10 35.74 -11.96 -32.73
C GLY A 10 34.79 -11.22 -31.80
N GLN A 11 35.28 -10.13 -31.20
CA GLN A 11 34.42 -9.14 -30.58
C GLN A 11 33.70 -8.39 -31.70
N LYS A 12 32.52 -8.89 -32.08
CA LYS A 12 31.55 -8.09 -32.82
C LYS A 12 31.04 -7.04 -31.84
N GLY A 13 31.65 -5.86 -31.86
CA GLY A 13 31.20 -4.71 -31.08
C GLY A 13 29.78 -4.33 -31.52
N PHE A 14 28.93 -4.01 -30.55
CA PHE A 14 27.60 -3.47 -30.77
C PHE A 14 27.72 -2.18 -31.59
N THR A 15 26.95 -2.05 -32.66
CA THR A 15 26.99 -0.84 -33.47
C THR A 15 26.25 0.29 -32.75
N LEU A 16 26.71 1.54 -32.90
CA LEU A 16 26.02 2.70 -32.32
C LEU A 16 24.59 2.84 -32.86
N ILE A 17 24.36 2.43 -34.11
CA ILE A 17 23.03 2.46 -34.71
C ILE A 17 22.09 1.42 -34.11
N GLU A 18 22.58 0.22 -33.76
CA GLU A 18 21.79 -0.77 -33.02
C GLU A 18 21.36 -0.24 -31.66
N LEU A 19 22.25 0.46 -30.94
CA LEU A 19 21.89 1.08 -29.67
C LEU A 19 20.87 2.21 -29.85
N LEU A 20 21.03 3.02 -30.90
CA LEU A 20 20.17 4.18 -31.18
C LEU A 20 18.72 3.76 -31.49
N VAL A 21 18.52 2.71 -32.29
CA VAL A 21 17.18 2.20 -32.60
C VAL A 21 16.52 1.61 -31.36
N VAL A 22 17.29 0.91 -30.50
CA VAL A 22 16.75 0.33 -29.27
C VAL A 22 16.25 1.41 -28.31
N ILE A 23 17.04 2.45 -28.05
CA ILE A 23 16.59 3.53 -27.15
C ILE A 23 15.45 4.35 -27.75
N ALA A 24 15.38 4.46 -29.09
CA ALA A 24 14.25 5.10 -29.76
C ALA A 24 12.94 4.33 -29.52
N ILE A 25 12.95 3.01 -29.68
CA ILE A 25 11.77 2.16 -29.42
C ILE A 25 11.41 2.18 -27.92
N LEU A 26 12.40 2.05 -27.03
CA LEU A 26 12.18 2.14 -25.57
C LEU A 26 11.60 3.51 -25.17
N GLY A 27 12.04 4.60 -25.82
CA GLY A 27 11.51 5.94 -25.60
C GLY A 27 10.03 6.06 -25.96
N VAL A 28 9.62 5.50 -27.10
CA VAL A 28 8.21 5.49 -27.52
C VAL A 28 7.34 4.70 -26.55
N ILE A 29 7.79 3.51 -26.13
CA ILE A 29 7.05 2.67 -25.16
C ILE A 29 6.97 3.37 -23.80
N ALA A 30 8.08 3.95 -23.32
CA ALA A 30 8.13 4.66 -22.04
C ALA A 30 7.18 5.86 -22.01
N ALA A 31 7.08 6.62 -23.12
CA ALA A 31 6.20 7.78 -23.21
C ALA A 31 4.72 7.45 -22.95
N VAL A 32 4.27 6.26 -23.37
CA VAL A 32 2.88 5.81 -23.15
C VAL A 32 2.73 5.03 -21.85
N ALA A 33 3.70 4.21 -21.48
CA ALA A 33 3.61 3.34 -20.32
C ALA A 33 3.72 4.09 -18.98
N VAL A 34 4.63 5.07 -18.88
CA VAL A 34 4.89 5.81 -17.63
C VAL A 34 3.63 6.51 -17.08
N PRO A 35 2.88 7.33 -17.84
CA PRO A 35 1.70 8.00 -17.28
C PRO A 35 0.63 7.00 -16.81
N ASN A 36 0.42 5.91 -17.54
CA ASN A 36 -0.55 4.88 -17.17
C ASN A 36 -0.18 4.18 -15.86
N ILE A 37 1.09 3.84 -15.68
CA ILE A 37 1.58 3.19 -14.44
C ILE A 37 1.43 4.14 -13.24
N LEU A 38 1.71 5.44 -13.41
CA LEU A 38 1.53 6.43 -12.34
C LEU A 38 0.07 6.56 -11.92
N SER A 39 -0.88 6.56 -12.87
CA SER A 39 -2.32 6.56 -12.57
C SER A 39 -2.72 5.30 -11.80
N PHE A 40 -2.29 4.13 -12.29
CA PHE A 40 -2.63 2.85 -11.68
C PHE A 40 -2.12 2.72 -10.22
N ILE A 41 -0.93 3.24 -9.93
CA ILE A 41 -0.40 3.29 -8.56
C ILE A 41 -1.24 4.21 -7.68
N GLY A 42 -1.66 5.37 -8.21
CA GLY A 42 -2.54 6.30 -7.51
C GLY A 42 -3.89 5.67 -7.16
N GLU A 43 -4.55 5.09 -8.15
CA GLU A 43 -5.82 4.37 -8.01
C GLU A 43 -5.70 3.22 -7.02
N GLY A 44 -4.64 2.41 -7.11
CA GLY A 44 -4.41 1.31 -6.17
C GLY A 44 -4.23 1.77 -4.72
N ASN A 45 -3.62 2.93 -4.49
CA ASN A 45 -3.50 3.49 -3.14
C ASN A 45 -4.85 4.03 -2.62
N ASP A 46 -5.70 4.58 -3.49
CA ASP A 46 -7.06 5.00 -3.13
C ASP A 46 -7.99 3.81 -2.86
N GLU A 47 -7.89 2.74 -3.66
CA GLU A 47 -8.60 1.48 -3.42
C GLU A 47 -8.16 0.85 -2.09
N ALA A 48 -6.85 0.79 -1.81
CA ALA A 48 -6.33 0.30 -0.54
C ALA A 48 -6.85 1.12 0.65
N LYS A 49 -6.91 2.45 0.49
CA LYS A 49 -7.46 3.38 1.49
C LYS A 49 -8.95 3.12 1.74
N ALA A 50 -9.74 2.90 0.69
CA ALA A 50 -11.16 2.61 0.80
C ALA A 50 -11.45 1.23 1.40
N ALA A 51 -10.68 0.21 1.01
CA ALA A 51 -10.78 -1.14 1.57
C ALA A 51 -10.47 -1.16 3.06
N GLU A 52 -9.45 -0.40 3.50
CA GLU A 52 -9.12 -0.28 4.92
C GLU A 52 -10.24 0.42 5.70
N LEU A 53 -10.79 1.52 5.16
CA LEU A 53 -11.93 2.21 5.77
C LEU A 53 -13.13 1.27 5.94
N HIS A 54 -13.41 0.42 4.94
CA HIS A 54 -14.46 -0.58 5.02
C HIS A 54 -14.19 -1.59 6.15
N ASN A 55 -12.97 -2.11 6.27
CA ASN A 55 -12.58 -3.04 7.33
C ASN A 55 -12.74 -2.41 8.73
N VAL A 56 -12.32 -1.15 8.90
CA VAL A 56 -12.54 -0.41 10.15
C VAL A 56 -14.02 -0.23 10.44
N THR A 57 -14.83 0.07 9.43
CA THR A 57 -16.28 0.24 9.57
C THR A 57 -16.96 -1.04 10.06
N VAL A 58 -16.58 -2.19 9.51
CA VAL A 58 -17.08 -3.49 9.96
C VAL A 58 -16.66 -3.76 11.41
N ALA A 59 -15.40 -3.48 11.76
CA ALA A 59 -14.88 -3.67 13.11
C ALA A 59 -15.58 -2.78 14.16
N VAL A 60 -15.83 -1.51 13.82
CA VAL A 60 -16.59 -0.57 14.68
C VAL A 60 -18.04 -1.01 14.83
N THR A 61 -18.68 -1.44 13.75
CA THR A 61 -20.06 -1.95 13.79
C THR A 61 -20.16 -3.21 14.65
N ALA A 62 -19.17 -4.11 14.56
CA ALA A 62 -19.10 -5.30 15.41
C ALA A 62 -18.89 -4.93 16.89
N ALA A 63 -18.01 -3.98 17.19
CA ALA A 63 -17.79 -3.49 18.54
C ALA A 63 -19.09 -2.91 19.14
N LEU A 64 -19.78 -2.05 18.39
CA LEU A 64 -21.09 -1.50 18.73
C LEU A 64 -22.13 -2.57 19.02
N ALA A 65 -22.28 -3.56 18.13
CA ALA A 65 -23.27 -4.61 18.28
C ALA A 65 -22.99 -5.55 19.47
N SER A 66 -21.70 -5.72 19.81
CA SER A 66 -21.27 -6.60 20.89
C SER A 66 -21.20 -5.93 22.27
N SER A 67 -21.22 -4.59 22.32
CA SER A 67 -21.15 -3.85 23.58
C SER A 67 -22.52 -3.71 24.23
N THR A 68 -22.62 -3.99 25.53
CA THR A 68 -23.82 -3.77 26.35
C THR A 68 -23.79 -2.43 27.10
N ALA A 69 -22.63 -1.76 27.12
CA ALA A 69 -22.44 -0.42 27.66
C ALA A 69 -22.35 0.59 26.52
N ASN A 70 -22.64 1.87 26.83
CA ASN A 70 -22.61 3.06 25.98
C ASN A 70 -21.71 2.96 24.72
N PRO A 71 -22.13 3.55 23.59
CA PRO A 71 -21.55 3.24 22.30
C PRO A 71 -20.05 3.64 22.28
N PRO A 72 -19.20 2.94 21.51
CA PRO A 72 -17.77 2.77 21.75
C PRO A 72 -17.16 4.12 22.09
N ALA A 73 -16.44 4.19 23.22
CA ALA A 73 -15.78 5.41 23.67
C ALA A 73 -15.12 6.10 22.47
N VAL A 74 -15.14 7.44 22.42
CA VAL A 74 -14.43 8.20 21.38
C VAL A 74 -12.95 7.80 21.46
N VAL A 75 -12.56 6.77 20.72
CA VAL A 75 -11.18 6.34 20.64
C VAL A 75 -10.61 7.10 19.46
N ALA A 76 -10.06 8.27 19.79
CA ALA A 76 -9.13 8.92 18.89
C ALA A 76 -7.87 8.06 18.88
N TYR A 77 -7.68 7.26 17.83
CA TYR A 77 -6.42 6.57 17.60
C TYR A 77 -5.46 7.57 16.95
N ASP A 78 -4.97 8.49 17.78
CA ASP A 78 -4.04 9.51 17.32
C ASP A 78 -2.65 8.91 17.08
N ASN A 79 -2.09 9.23 15.91
CA ASN A 79 -0.70 8.96 15.47
C ASN A 79 -0.17 7.50 15.40
N VAL A 80 -0.92 6.44 15.77
CA VAL A 80 -0.37 5.05 15.76
C VAL A 80 -1.23 4.00 15.03
N GLY A 81 -2.50 4.28 14.77
CA GLY A 81 -3.44 3.39 14.09
C GLY A 81 -4.30 2.65 15.07
N ILE A 82 -5.24 1.89 14.55
CA ILE A 82 -5.96 0.89 15.34
C ILE A 82 -5.15 -0.40 15.23
N PRO A 83 -4.31 -0.75 16.23
CA PRO A 83 -3.60 -2.02 16.19
C PRO A 83 -4.59 -3.16 16.43
N SER A 84 -4.53 -4.22 15.62
CA SER A 84 -5.24 -5.46 15.94
C SER A 84 -4.76 -5.99 17.30
N THR A 85 -5.67 -6.10 18.27
CA THR A 85 -5.32 -6.52 19.64
C THR A 85 -6.29 -7.60 20.12
N PRO A 86 -5.94 -8.88 19.94
CA PRO A 86 -6.71 -10.00 20.48
C PRO A 86 -6.72 -9.91 22.00
N GLY A 87 -7.81 -9.42 22.59
CA GLY A 87 -7.93 -9.16 24.03
C GLY A 87 -8.36 -7.74 24.39
N ALA A 88 -8.49 -6.84 23.41
CA ALA A 88 -9.17 -5.56 23.64
C ALA A 88 -10.61 -5.78 24.11
N ALA A 89 -11.13 -4.79 24.85
CA ALA A 89 -12.50 -4.79 25.35
C ALA A 89 -13.53 -4.89 24.20
N VAL A 90 -14.74 -5.37 24.50
CA VAL A 90 -15.79 -5.63 23.47
C VAL A 90 -16.24 -4.37 22.72
N ASP A 91 -16.15 -3.23 23.38
CA ASP A 91 -16.44 -1.89 22.85
C ASP A 91 -15.27 -1.31 22.02
N ASN A 92 -14.11 -1.98 21.99
CA ASN A 92 -12.96 -1.52 21.24
C ASN A 92 -12.87 -2.19 19.85
N PRO A 93 -12.93 -1.43 18.74
CA PRO A 93 -12.87 -1.98 17.38
C PRO A 93 -11.57 -2.74 17.08
N ALA A 94 -10.48 -2.44 17.80
CA ALA A 94 -9.20 -3.13 17.68
C ALA A 94 -9.27 -4.66 17.88
N LYS A 95 -10.27 -5.12 18.63
CA LYS A 95 -10.55 -6.55 18.85
C LYS A 95 -10.95 -7.28 17.57
N TYR A 96 -11.67 -6.59 16.68
CA TYR A 96 -12.31 -7.18 15.49
C TYR A 96 -11.48 -6.98 14.22
N LEU A 97 -10.31 -6.35 14.32
CA LEU A 97 -9.39 -6.16 13.21
C LEU A 97 -8.41 -7.33 13.11
N VAL A 98 -8.16 -7.79 11.88
CA VAL A 98 -7.19 -8.83 11.57
C VAL A 98 -5.76 -8.27 11.45
N ASN A 99 -5.63 -7.02 11.01
CA ASN A 99 -4.34 -6.35 10.78
C ASN A 99 -4.35 -4.92 11.33
N LYS A 100 -3.15 -4.40 11.58
CA LYS A 100 -2.94 -2.98 11.91
C LYS A 100 -3.35 -2.09 10.73
N THR A 101 -3.99 -0.96 11.05
CA THR A 101 -4.35 0.07 10.06
C THR A 101 -3.14 0.92 9.63
N VAL A 102 -3.14 1.37 8.38
CA VAL A 102 -2.12 2.26 7.81
C VAL A 102 -2.57 3.73 7.86
N TYR A 103 -3.87 4.00 8.03
CA TYR A 103 -4.43 5.34 8.20
C TYR A 103 -4.91 5.59 9.63
N ALA A 104 -4.99 6.87 10.00
CA ALA A 104 -5.62 7.32 11.23
C ALA A 104 -7.14 7.32 11.15
N TYR A 105 -7.79 7.06 12.28
CA TYR A 105 -9.25 7.06 12.37
C TYR A 105 -9.71 7.74 13.66
N THR A 106 -10.69 8.63 13.50
CA THR A 106 -11.46 9.19 14.62
C THR A 106 -12.82 8.52 14.62
N ILE A 107 -13.18 7.88 15.73
CA ILE A 107 -14.44 7.16 15.88
C ILE A 107 -15.24 7.88 16.95
N THR A 108 -16.44 8.31 16.60
CA THR A 108 -17.36 8.97 17.52
C THR A 108 -18.13 7.94 18.33
N ALA A 109 -18.66 8.37 19.49
CA ALA A 109 -19.48 7.51 20.33
C ALA A 109 -20.64 6.89 19.55
N SER A 110 -21.29 7.61 18.63
CA SER A 110 -22.38 7.08 17.80
C SER A 110 -21.95 6.16 16.65
N GLY A 111 -20.68 5.79 16.54
CA GLY A 111 -20.16 4.93 15.45
C GLY A 111 -19.79 5.66 14.16
N GLY A 112 -19.83 7.00 14.14
CA GLY A 112 -19.34 7.77 12.99
C GLY A 112 -17.82 7.67 12.89
N ILE A 113 -17.31 7.41 11.69
CA ILE A 113 -15.89 7.15 11.41
C ILE A 113 -15.37 8.21 10.45
N THR A 114 -14.26 8.85 10.82
CA THR A 114 -13.54 9.79 9.96
C THR A 114 -12.12 9.27 9.75
N GLN A 115 -11.76 8.99 8.51
CA GLN A 115 -10.40 8.61 8.13
C GLN A 115 -9.52 9.87 8.00
N GLY A 116 -8.35 9.82 8.61
CA GLY A 116 -7.34 10.87 8.61
C GLY A 116 -6.11 10.48 7.79
N ASN A 117 -4.97 11.07 8.14
CA ASN A 117 -3.74 10.92 7.37
C ASN A 117 -3.18 9.49 7.45
N LYS A 118 -2.43 9.11 6.40
CA LYS A 118 -1.61 7.90 6.39
C LYS A 118 -0.50 8.02 7.42
N TYR A 119 -0.22 6.95 8.15
CA TYR A 119 0.96 6.89 9.02
C TYR A 119 2.24 6.91 8.19
N THR A 120 3.07 7.91 8.47
CA THR A 120 4.47 7.93 8.06
C THR A 120 5.28 7.40 9.25
N TRP A 121 5.79 6.18 9.13
CA TRP A 121 6.77 5.69 10.11
C TRP A 121 8.05 6.55 9.98
N PRO A 122 8.71 6.91 11.08
CA PRO A 122 10.06 7.45 11.01
C PRO A 122 11.06 6.42 10.45
#